data_AF-A0ABD5NKY7-F1
#
_entry.id   AF-A0ABD5NKY7-F1
#
_cell.length_a   1.000
_cell.length_b   1.000
_cell.length_c   1.000
_cell.angle_alpha   90.00
_cell.angle_beta   90.00
_cell.angle_gamma   90.00
#
_symmetry.space_group_name_H-M   'P 1'
#
loop_
_entity.id
_entity.type
_entity.pdbx_description
1 polymer ?
#
loop_
_entity_poly.entity_id
_entity_poly.type
_entity_poly.pdbx_seq_one_letter_code
_entity_poly.pdbx_strand_id
1 'polypeptide(L)'
;MSQASLTDDDLFGEAATEMREDVESSLADARDALPAADEIWETDADNVLGALNGLKSALDTGDAADHLRDAKKWYTMGERADAFDDGDDLAEEIETLESTVEDIETAGEQVSDLTSTIPGLRSTLQDADEDEDEE
;
A
#
# COMPACT_ATOMS: atom_id res chain seq x y z
N MET A 1 5.80 34.49 42.64
CA MET A 1 5.07 33.88 41.50
C MET A 1 6.12 33.51 40.46
N SER A 2 6.53 32.25 40.44
CA SER A 2 7.44 31.70 39.42
C SER A 2 6.55 31.38 38.21
N GLN A 3 6.28 32.41 37.42
CA GLN A 3 5.51 32.27 36.19
C GLN A 3 6.48 31.77 35.12
N ALA A 4 6.54 30.44 35.02
CA ALA A 4 6.78 29.64 33.83
C ALA A 4 7.62 30.32 32.72
N SER A 5 8.94 30.18 32.80
CA SER A 5 9.72 29.88 31.61
C SER A 5 9.52 28.39 31.31
N LEU A 6 8.34 28.02 30.81
CA LEU A 6 8.29 26.88 29.88
C LEU A 6 9.21 27.32 28.74
N THR A 7 10.42 26.81 28.77
CA THR A 7 11.53 27.27 27.94
C THR A 7 11.11 27.03 26.50
N ASP A 8 11.27 28.01 25.59
CA ASP A 8 10.89 27.83 24.18
C ASP A 8 11.47 26.51 23.61
N ASP A 9 12.65 26.09 24.06
CA ASP A 9 13.28 24.79 23.78
C ASP A 9 12.41 23.56 24.15
N ASP A 10 11.70 23.58 25.28
CA ASP A 10 10.80 22.49 25.69
C ASP A 10 9.57 22.40 24.76
N LEU A 11 9.10 23.53 24.22
CA LEU A 11 7.96 23.59 23.29
C LEU A 11 8.36 23.13 21.88
N PHE A 12 9.57 23.48 21.42
CA PHE A 12 10.10 23.00 20.14
C PHE A 12 10.36 21.48 20.17
N GLY A 13 10.83 20.95 21.31
CA GLY A 13 10.99 19.49 21.49
C GLY A 13 9.67 18.72 21.51
N GLU A 14 8.62 19.28 22.14
CA GLU A 14 7.28 18.69 22.11
C GLU A 14 6.71 18.65 20.68
N ALA A 15 6.83 19.77 19.94
CA ALA A 15 6.35 19.85 18.56
C ALA A 15 7.13 18.91 17.62
N ALA A 16 8.44 18.73 17.84
CA ALA A 16 9.27 17.77 17.12
C ALA A 16 8.82 16.32 17.37
N THR A 17 8.51 16.00 18.63
CA THR A 17 7.98 14.68 19.01
C THR A 17 6.63 14.43 18.36
N GLU A 18 5.70 15.41 18.42
CA GLU A 18 4.38 15.32 17.79
C GLU A 18 4.48 15.09 16.28
N MET A 19 5.35 15.84 15.58
CA MET A 19 5.56 15.63 14.14
C MET A 19 6.10 14.24 13.81
N ARG A 20 6.96 13.67 14.68
CA ARG A 20 7.45 12.30 14.50
C ARG A 20 6.32 11.28 14.72
N GLU A 21 5.53 11.45 15.78
CA GLU A 21 4.38 10.59 16.06
C GLU A 21 3.36 10.61 14.90
N ASP A 22 3.13 11.77 14.27
CA ASP A 22 2.24 11.89 13.11
C ASP A 22 2.74 11.08 11.90
N VAL A 23 4.06 11.07 11.66
CA VAL A 23 4.67 10.23 10.60
C VAL A 23 4.51 8.76 10.94
N GLU A 24 4.91 8.36 12.14
CA GLU A 24 4.88 6.96 12.59
C GLU A 24 3.44 6.40 12.62
N SER A 25 2.46 7.21 13.06
CA SER A 25 1.04 6.84 13.03
C SER A 25 0.55 6.64 11.60
N SER A 26 0.90 7.55 10.68
CA SER A 26 0.50 7.43 9.28
C SER A 26 1.13 6.19 8.62
N LEU A 27 2.38 5.85 8.97
CA LEU A 27 3.04 4.64 8.51
C LEU A 27 2.42 3.37 9.08
N ALA A 28 1.97 3.38 10.33
CA ALA A 28 1.23 2.28 10.93
C ALA A 28 -0.12 2.07 10.24
N ASP A 29 -0.90 3.14 10.05
CA ASP A 29 -2.19 3.09 9.36
C ASP A 29 -2.05 2.56 7.93
N ALA A 30 -0.99 2.99 7.21
CA ALA A 30 -0.71 2.50 5.87
C ALA A 30 -0.41 1.00 5.84
N ARG A 31 0.31 0.46 6.83
CA ARG A 31 0.57 -0.98 6.93
C ARG A 31 -0.66 -1.78 7.30
N ASP A 32 -1.47 -1.27 8.21
CA ASP A 32 -2.70 -1.92 8.64
C ASP A 32 -3.74 -1.97 7.52
N ALA A 33 -3.67 -1.05 6.55
CA ALA A 33 -4.50 -1.06 5.35
C ALA A 33 -4.04 -2.07 4.29
N LEU A 34 -2.78 -2.55 4.34
CA LEU A 34 -2.28 -3.54 3.39
C LEU A 34 -2.86 -4.93 3.66
N PRO A 35 -3.04 -5.76 2.60
CA PRO A 35 -3.48 -7.13 2.76
C PRO A 35 -2.47 -7.96 3.56
N ALA A 36 -2.98 -8.89 4.36
CA ALA A 36 -2.11 -9.82 5.06
C ALA A 36 -1.45 -10.79 4.07
N ALA A 37 -0.19 -11.17 4.35
CA ALA A 37 0.56 -12.06 3.46
C ALA A 37 -0.18 -13.38 3.17
N ASP A 38 -0.81 -13.98 4.19
CA ASP A 38 -1.57 -15.23 4.04
C ASP A 38 -2.81 -15.05 3.14
N GLU A 39 -3.48 -13.90 3.17
CA GLU A 39 -4.68 -13.62 2.38
C GLU A 39 -4.40 -13.61 0.86
N ILE A 40 -3.16 -13.29 0.46
CA ILE A 40 -2.74 -13.32 -0.96
C ILE A 40 -2.57 -14.77 -1.45
N TRP A 41 -2.19 -15.69 -0.57
CA TRP A 41 -1.88 -17.09 -0.94
C TRP A 41 -3.09 -18.01 -0.89
N GLU A 42 -4.13 -17.65 -0.14
CA GLU A 42 -5.32 -18.49 0.06
C GLU A 42 -6.42 -18.19 -0.97
N THR A 43 -7.10 -19.24 -1.45
CA THR A 43 -8.28 -19.09 -2.32
C THR A 43 -9.27 -20.22 -2.13
N ASP A 44 -10.55 -19.86 -2.02
CA ASP A 44 -11.68 -20.81 -1.98
C ASP A 44 -12.25 -21.12 -3.37
N ALA A 45 -11.65 -20.59 -4.44
CA ALA A 45 -12.22 -20.71 -5.77
C ALA A 45 -12.02 -22.09 -6.39
N ASP A 46 -13.11 -22.68 -6.90
CA ASP A 46 -13.08 -23.96 -7.61
C ASP A 46 -12.58 -23.86 -9.07
N ASN A 47 -12.28 -22.65 -9.56
CA ASN A 47 -11.86 -22.43 -10.94
C ASN A 47 -10.90 -21.23 -11.07
N VAL A 48 -10.15 -21.22 -12.18
CA VAL A 48 -9.10 -20.22 -12.45
C VAL A 48 -9.65 -18.79 -12.43
N LEU A 49 -10.80 -18.52 -13.03
CA LEU A 49 -11.37 -17.16 -13.03
C LEU A 49 -11.79 -16.74 -11.63
N GLY A 50 -12.37 -17.65 -10.84
CA GLY A 50 -12.66 -17.39 -9.43
C GLY A 50 -11.40 -17.04 -8.65
N ALA A 51 -10.32 -17.81 -8.84
CA ALA A 51 -9.05 -17.58 -8.16
C ALA A 51 -8.42 -16.23 -8.56
N LEU A 52 -8.45 -15.89 -9.84
CA LEU A 52 -7.94 -14.61 -10.35
C LEU A 52 -8.77 -13.41 -9.84
N ASN A 53 -10.10 -13.52 -9.80
CA ASN A 53 -10.94 -12.46 -9.24
C ASN A 53 -10.75 -12.32 -7.72
N GLY A 54 -10.56 -13.43 -7.01
CA GLY A 54 -10.22 -13.43 -5.58
C GLY A 54 -8.89 -12.74 -5.34
N LEU A 55 -7.84 -13.15 -6.06
CA LEU A 55 -6.51 -12.54 -5.98
C LEU A 55 -6.56 -11.05 -6.34
N LYS A 56 -7.32 -10.65 -7.37
CA LYS A 56 -7.51 -9.24 -7.72
C LYS A 56 -8.06 -8.44 -6.53
N SER A 57 -9.03 -8.99 -5.80
CA SER A 57 -9.59 -8.34 -4.63
C SER A 57 -8.63 -8.34 -3.43
N ALA A 58 -7.81 -9.38 -3.29
CA ALA A 58 -6.82 -9.48 -2.21
C ALA A 58 -5.62 -8.55 -2.41
N LEU A 59 -5.34 -8.12 -3.65
CA LEU A 59 -4.30 -7.15 -3.99
C LEU A 59 -4.78 -5.69 -3.93
N ASP A 60 -5.99 -5.44 -3.41
CA ASP A 60 -6.46 -4.08 -3.16
C ASP A 60 -5.71 -3.50 -1.96
N THR A 61 -5.03 -2.37 -2.16
CA THR A 61 -4.22 -1.71 -1.12
C THR A 61 -5.06 -0.83 -0.18
N GLY A 62 -6.39 -0.76 -0.36
CA GLY A 62 -7.28 0.06 0.44
C GLY A 62 -6.83 1.53 0.50
N ASP A 63 -6.78 2.08 1.72
CA ASP A 63 -6.34 3.45 1.99
C ASP A 63 -4.81 3.55 2.20
N ALA A 64 -4.03 2.48 1.99
CA ALA A 64 -2.59 2.45 2.28
C ALA A 64 -1.81 3.54 1.54
N ALA A 65 -2.13 3.77 0.26
CA ALA A 65 -1.50 4.80 -0.55
C ALA A 65 -1.80 6.23 -0.03
N ASP A 66 -3.01 6.46 0.48
CA ASP A 66 -3.41 7.74 1.06
C ASP A 66 -2.69 7.99 2.39
N HIS A 67 -2.63 6.99 3.27
CA HIS A 67 -1.87 7.07 4.53
C HIS A 67 -0.36 7.27 4.29
N LEU A 68 0.23 6.58 3.31
CA LEU A 68 1.62 6.79 2.90
C LEU A 68 1.85 8.23 2.41
N ARG A 69 0.90 8.81 1.68
CA ARG A 69 0.99 10.21 1.25
C ARG A 69 0.98 11.16 2.44
N ASP A 70 0.18 10.88 3.46
CA ASP A 70 0.13 11.67 4.69
C ASP A 70 1.44 11.53 5.49
N ALA A 71 2.00 10.33 5.61
CA ALA A 71 3.33 10.10 6.20
C ALA A 71 4.41 10.93 5.49
N LYS A 72 4.47 10.87 4.15
CA LYS A 72 5.41 11.65 3.32
C LYS A 72 5.24 13.15 3.53
N LYS A 73 4.00 13.62 3.65
CA LYS A 73 3.70 15.03 3.89
C LYS A 73 4.21 15.50 5.25
N TRP A 74 3.93 14.74 6.31
CA TRP A 74 4.40 15.05 7.66
C TRP A 74 5.92 14.98 7.76
N TYR A 75 6.53 13.96 7.18
CA TYR A 75 7.99 13.82 7.11
C TYR A 75 8.63 15.04 6.43
N THR A 76 8.10 15.43 5.26
CA THR A 76 8.63 16.61 4.54
C THR A 76 8.42 17.91 5.34
N MET A 77 7.36 18.01 6.13
CA MET A 77 7.12 19.17 7.00
C MET A 77 8.13 19.21 8.16
N GLY A 78 8.35 18.07 8.83
CA GLY A 78 9.31 17.95 9.93
C GLY A 78 10.75 18.19 9.49
N GLU A 79 11.18 17.63 8.36
CA GLU A 79 12.50 17.87 7.76
C GLU A 79 12.76 19.37 7.50
N ARG A 80 11.76 20.09 6.98
CA ARG A 80 11.88 21.54 6.73
C ARG A 80 11.91 22.36 8.01
N ALA A 81 11.35 21.83 9.09
CA ALA A 81 11.32 22.44 10.40
C ALA A 81 12.55 22.08 11.24
N ASP A 82 13.48 21.26 10.72
CA ASP A 82 14.61 20.70 11.49
C ASP A 82 14.11 19.96 12.74
N ALA A 83 12.98 19.26 12.61
CA ALA A 83 12.25 18.62 13.70
C ALA A 83 12.79 17.23 14.05
N PHE A 84 13.64 16.63 13.22
CA PHE A 84 14.14 15.28 13.41
C PHE A 84 15.64 15.30 13.67
N ASP A 85 16.06 14.74 14.80
CA ASP A 85 17.47 14.44 15.06
C ASP A 85 17.96 13.25 14.22
N ASP A 86 17.06 12.29 13.94
CA ASP A 86 17.29 11.05 13.17
C ASP A 86 16.13 10.81 12.18
N GLY A 87 16.05 11.64 11.13
CA GLY A 87 15.01 11.54 10.09
C GLY A 87 15.24 10.43 9.06
N ASP A 88 16.49 10.01 8.88
CA ASP A 88 16.88 9.02 7.86
C ASP A 88 16.16 7.67 8.02
N ASP A 89 15.94 7.23 9.26
CA ASP A 89 15.21 5.97 9.54
C ASP A 89 13.76 6.04 9.03
N LEU A 90 13.08 7.19 9.22
CA LEU A 90 11.72 7.42 8.72
C LEU A 90 11.72 7.48 7.19
N ALA A 91 12.76 8.04 6.58
CA ALA A 91 12.89 8.09 5.13
C ALA A 91 13.01 6.69 4.52
N GLU A 92 13.87 5.83 5.08
CA GLU A 92 14.04 4.44 4.64
C GLU A 92 12.74 3.64 4.81
N GLU A 93 12.03 3.88 5.92
CA GLU A 93 10.76 3.24 6.21
C GLU A 93 9.66 3.64 5.21
N ILE A 94 9.57 4.93 4.88
CA ILE A 94 8.69 5.47 3.84
C ILE A 94 9.01 4.86 2.48
N GLU A 95 10.28 4.82 2.08
CA GLU A 95 10.71 4.29 0.77
C GLU A 95 10.37 2.79 0.65
N THR A 96 10.63 2.02 1.71
CA THR A 96 10.31 0.59 1.75
C THR A 96 8.82 0.34 1.60
N LEU A 97 8.00 1.12 2.30
CA LEU A 97 6.55 0.98 2.22
C LEU A 97 6.02 1.44 0.86
N GLU A 98 6.55 2.53 0.31
CA GLU A 98 6.22 3.00 -1.05
C GLU A 98 6.47 1.91 -2.09
N SER A 99 7.67 1.32 -2.09
CA SER A 99 7.98 0.21 -3.00
C SER A 99 7.03 -0.98 -2.82
N THR A 100 6.62 -1.27 -1.58
CA THR A 100 5.70 -2.38 -1.30
C THR A 100 4.31 -2.11 -1.87
N VAL A 101 3.79 -0.89 -1.68
CA VAL A 101 2.49 -0.47 -2.24
C VAL A 101 2.53 -0.53 -3.76
N GLU A 102 3.56 0.03 -4.39
CA GLU A 102 3.72 0.03 -5.85
C GLU A 102 3.80 -1.39 -6.43
N ASP A 103 4.51 -2.31 -5.76
CA ASP A 103 4.61 -3.71 -6.17
C ASP A 103 3.25 -4.42 -6.12
N ILE A 104 2.43 -4.16 -5.08
CA ILE A 104 1.09 -4.74 -4.94
C ILE A 104 0.16 -4.19 -6.02
N GLU A 105 0.15 -2.87 -6.23
CA GLU A 105 -0.66 -2.23 -7.28
C GLU A 105 -0.31 -2.78 -8.67
N THR A 106 0.99 -2.88 -8.96
CA THR A 106 1.51 -3.45 -10.22
C THR A 106 1.04 -4.91 -10.39
N ALA A 107 1.09 -5.71 -9.33
CA ALA A 107 0.58 -7.08 -9.37
C ALA A 107 -0.94 -7.12 -9.62
N GLY A 108 -1.70 -6.21 -8.98
CA GLY A 108 -3.15 -6.08 -9.17
C GLY A 108 -3.52 -5.75 -10.62
N GLU A 109 -2.79 -4.85 -11.26
CA GLU A 109 -2.94 -4.53 -12.68
C GLU A 109 -2.70 -5.76 -13.57
N GLN A 110 -1.61 -6.49 -13.33
CA GLN A 110 -1.29 -7.71 -14.08
C GLN A 110 -2.37 -8.79 -13.94
N VAL A 111 -2.92 -8.97 -12.74
CA VAL A 111 -4.02 -9.90 -12.50
C VAL A 111 -5.30 -9.44 -13.20
N SER A 112 -5.58 -8.14 -13.25
CA SER A 112 -6.72 -7.58 -13.97
C SER A 112 -6.62 -7.80 -15.48
N ASP A 113 -5.44 -7.60 -16.05
CA ASP A 113 -5.15 -7.88 -17.46
C ASP A 113 -5.32 -9.36 -17.79
N LEU A 114 -4.82 -10.24 -16.91
CA LEU A 114 -4.96 -11.68 -17.06
C LEU A 114 -6.44 -12.11 -16.98
N THR A 115 -7.19 -11.56 -16.02
CA THR A 115 -8.63 -11.81 -15.85
C THR A 115 -9.43 -11.40 -17.08
N SER A 116 -8.99 -10.38 -17.80
CA SER A 116 -9.60 -9.95 -19.06
C SER A 116 -9.24 -10.85 -20.25
N THR A 117 -8.01 -11.39 -20.26
CA THR A 117 -7.48 -12.18 -21.38
C THR A 117 -7.99 -13.63 -21.38
N ILE A 118 -8.07 -14.26 -20.20
CA ILE A 118 -8.41 -15.69 -20.06
C ILE A 118 -9.79 -16.06 -20.65
N PRO A 119 -10.88 -15.29 -20.44
CA PRO A 119 -12.17 -15.59 -21.06
C PRO A 119 -12.13 -15.56 -22.59
N GLY A 120 -11.37 -14.62 -23.17
CA GLY A 120 -11.19 -14.53 -24.63
C GLY A 120 -10.45 -15.75 -25.18
N LEU A 121 -9.38 -16.18 -24.51
CA LEU A 121 -8.65 -17.39 -24.89
C LEU A 121 -9.56 -18.63 -24.85
N ARG A 122 -10.40 -18.75 -23.81
CA ARG A 122 -11.38 -19.85 -23.71
C ARG A 122 -12.33 -19.85 -24.92
N SER A 123 -12.89 -18.71 -25.28
CA SER A 123 -13.78 -18.59 -26.44
C SER A 123 -13.07 -19.06 -27.71
N THR A 124 -11.86 -18.55 -27.97
CA THR A 124 -11.10 -18.92 -29.17
C THR A 124 -10.81 -20.42 -29.26
N LEU A 125 -10.54 -21.08 -28.13
CA LEU A 125 -10.33 -22.53 -28.12
C LEU A 125 -11.64 -23.30 -28.38
N GLN A 126 -12.75 -22.84 -27.83
CA GLN A 126 -14.06 -23.45 -28.06
C GLN A 126 -14.51 -23.30 -29.52
N ASP A 127 -14.31 -22.11 -30.11
CA ASP A 127 -14.61 -21.87 -31.52
C ASP A 127 -13.77 -22.78 -32.44
N ALA A 128 -12.50 -23.01 -32.11
CA ALA A 128 -11.62 -23.89 -32.88
C ALA A 128 -12.01 -25.37 -32.78
N ASP A 129 -12.45 -25.84 -31.60
CA ASP A 129 -12.94 -27.21 -31.41
C ASP A 129 -14.28 -27.44 -32.16
N GLU A 130 -15.17 -26.43 -32.19
CA GLU A 130 -16.45 -26.50 -32.93
C GLU A 130 -16.23 -26.57 -34.45
N ASP A 131 -15.27 -25.81 -35.00
CA ASP A 131 -14.91 -25.88 -36.42
C ASP A 131 -14.33 -27.26 -36.82
N GLU A 132 -13.66 -27.98 -35.92
CA GLU A 132 -13.12 -29.33 -36.17
C GLU A 132 -14.21 -30.42 -36.15
N ASP A 133 -15.28 -30.26 -35.37
CA ASP A 133 -16.40 -31.20 -35.30
C ASP A 133 -17.39 -31.04 -36.47
N GLU A 134 -17.33 -29.93 -37.22
CA GLU A 134 -18.17 -29.65 -38.40
C GLU A 134 -17.58 -30.15 -39.75
N GLU A 135 -16.30 -30.56 -39.81
CA GLU A 135 -15.64 -31.17 -41.00
C GLU A 135 -15.72 -32.72 -41.06
#